data_AF-Q9DFJ7-F1
#
_entry.id   AF-Q9DFJ7-F1
#
_cell.length_a   1.000
_cell.length_b   1.000
_cell.length_c   1.000
_cell.angle_alpha   90.00
_cell.angle_beta   90.00
_cell.angle_gamma   90.00
#
_symmetry.space_group_name_H-M   'P 1'
#
loop_
_entity.id
_entity.type
_entity.pdbx_description
1 polymer ?
#
loop_
_entity_poly.entity_id
_entity_poly.type
_entity_poly.pdbx_seq_one_letter_code
_entity_poly.pdbx_strand_id
1 'polypeptide(L)'
;LAYEPVWGIGTGKTASPQQAQEVHDKLREWLKANVSEAVANSVRIIYGGSVTGGTCKELASQKDVDGFLVGGASLKPEFIEIINAKK
;
A
#
# COMPACT_ATOMS: atom_id res chain seq x y z
N LEU A 1 2.72 8.09 4.78
CA LEU A 1 3.49 8.08 3.51
C LEU A 1 2.73 7.25 2.51
N ALA A 2 2.54 7.72 1.27
CA ALA A 2 1.95 6.92 0.20
C ALA A 2 3.05 6.53 -0.81
N TYR A 3 3.20 5.23 -1.06
CA TYR A 3 4.11 4.72 -2.10
C TYR A 3 3.32 4.47 -3.38
N GLU A 4 3.66 5.20 -4.45
CA GLU A 4 3.03 5.07 -5.77
C GLU A 4 4.04 4.53 -6.79
N PRO A 5 3.91 3.27 -7.24
CA PRO A 5 4.75 2.72 -8.30
C PRO A 5 4.35 3.33 -9.66
N VAL A 6 4.90 4.51 -9.98
CA VAL A 6 4.56 5.28 -11.21
C VAL A 6 4.72 4.44 -12.49
N TRP A 7 5.67 3.51 -12.51
CA TRP A 7 5.91 2.59 -13.63
C TRP A 7 4.70 1.67 -13.93
N GLY A 8 3.79 1.46 -12.98
CA GLY A 8 2.56 0.69 -13.15
C GLY A 8 1.34 1.52 -13.58
N ILE A 9 1.42 2.85 -13.52
CA ILE A 9 0.28 3.73 -13.82
C ILE A 9 0.01 3.75 -15.32
N GLY A 10 -1.22 3.42 -15.73
CA GLY A 10 -1.65 3.46 -17.14
C GLY A 10 -1.11 2.33 -18.03
N THR A 11 -0.32 1.39 -17.49
CA THR A 11 0.30 0.29 -18.26
C THR A 11 -0.45 -1.04 -18.14
N GLY A 12 -1.47 -1.11 -17.28
CA GLY A 12 -2.15 -2.36 -16.93
C GLY A 12 -1.32 -3.30 -16.06
N LYS A 13 -0.09 -2.92 -15.69
CA LYS A 13 0.76 -3.66 -14.76
C LYS A 13 0.60 -3.08 -13.36
N THR A 14 0.36 -3.93 -12.38
CA THR A 14 0.35 -3.54 -10.96
C THR A 14 1.55 -4.14 -10.26
N ALA A 15 2.07 -3.48 -9.24
CA ALA A 15 3.07 -4.10 -8.39
C ALA A 15 2.44 -5.32 -7.70
N SER A 16 3.17 -6.43 -7.65
CA SER A 16 2.73 -7.58 -6.87
C SER A 16 2.71 -7.21 -5.38
N PRO A 17 1.96 -7.94 -4.54
CA PRO A 17 1.99 -7.73 -3.09
C PRO A 17 3.40 -7.82 -2.50
N GLN A 18 4.24 -8.71 -3.03
CA GLN A 18 5.63 -8.84 -2.59
C GLN A 18 6.48 -7.62 -2.98
N GLN A 19 6.26 -7.04 -4.17
CA GLN A 19 6.93 -5.80 -4.57
C GLN A 19 6.49 -4.60 -3.73
N ALA A 20 5.20 -4.52 -3.38
CA ALA A 20 4.69 -3.48 -2.48
C ALA A 20 5.31 -3.63 -1.07
N GLN A 21 5.32 -4.86 -0.54
CA GLN A 21 5.93 -5.19 0.74
C GLN A 21 7.42 -4.83 0.79
N GLU A 22 8.19 -5.19 -0.24
CA GLU A 22 9.63 -4.91 -0.30
C GLU A 22 9.93 -3.42 -0.17
N VAL A 23 9.17 -2.57 -0.88
CA VAL A 23 9.38 -1.12 -0.82
C VAL A 23 8.91 -0.53 0.50
N HIS A 24 7.77 -0.99 1.03
CA HIS A 24 7.25 -0.54 2.32
C HIS A 24 8.20 -0.88 3.49
N ASP A 25 8.76 -2.09 3.49
CA ASP A 25 9.77 -2.53 4.47
C ASP A 25 10.99 -1.62 4.43
N LYS A 26 11.58 -1.41 3.25
CA LYS A 26 12.72 -0.50 3.05
C LYS A 26 12.43 0.94 3.52
N LEU A 27 11.23 1.44 3.27
CA LEU A 27 10.81 2.77 3.74
C LEU A 27 10.71 2.82 5.27
N ARG A 28 10.19 1.75 5.90
CA ARG A 28 10.10 1.66 7.37
C ARG A 28 11.48 1.51 8.01
N GLU A 29 12.36 0.70 7.44
CA GLU A 29 13.76 0.58 7.85
C GLU A 29 14.49 1.93 7.76
N TRP A 30 14.28 2.67 6.67
CA TRP A 30 14.85 4.00 6.50
C TRP A 30 14.37 4.96 7.59
N LEU A 31 13.06 4.99 7.90
CA LEU A 31 12.50 5.81 8.98
C LEU A 31 13.08 5.42 10.34
N LYS A 32 13.28 4.12 10.59
CA LYS A 32 13.85 3.61 11.84
C LYS A 32 15.28 4.09 12.03
N ALA A 33 16.08 4.02 10.97
CA ALA A 33 17.50 4.39 10.99
C ALA A 33 17.74 5.92 11.00
N ASN A 34 16.89 6.69 10.33
CA ASN A 34 17.14 8.12 10.08
C ASN A 34 16.25 9.08 10.89
N VAL A 35 15.18 8.58 11.53
CA VAL A 35 14.28 9.42 12.33
C VAL A 35 14.19 8.88 13.76
N SER A 36 13.55 7.73 13.95
CA SER A 36 13.56 6.95 15.20
C SER A 36 12.68 5.70 15.03
N GLU A 37 12.89 4.71 15.90
CA GLU A 37 12.01 3.54 15.98
C GLU A 37 10.55 3.92 16.31
N ALA A 38 10.32 4.90 17.19
CA ALA A 38 8.97 5.36 17.53
C ALA A 38 8.24 5.96 16.31
N VAL A 39 8.94 6.73 15.47
CA VAL A 39 8.37 7.28 14.22
C VAL A 39 8.13 6.16 13.21
N ALA A 40 9.08 5.25 13.02
CA ALA A 40 8.92 4.12 12.08
C ALA A 40 7.72 3.23 12.41
N ASN A 41 7.43 3.03 13.70
CA ASN A 41 6.31 2.21 14.17
C ASN A 41 4.95 2.93 14.13
N SER A 42 4.93 4.28 14.11
CA SER A 42 3.69 5.07 14.12
C SER A 42 3.29 5.60 12.75
N VAL A 43 4.24 5.78 11.83
CA VAL A 43 3.96 6.22 10.47
C VAL A 43 3.23 5.12 9.71
N ARG A 44 2.05 5.49 9.19
CA ARG A 44 1.30 4.68 8.23
C ARG A 44 1.94 4.79 6.85
N ILE A 45 2.29 3.66 6.27
CA ILE A 45 2.79 3.51 4.90
C ILE A 45 1.69 2.84 4.07
N ILE A 46 1.06 3.60 3.19
CA ILE A 46 -0.08 3.15 2.37
C ILE A 46 0.36 2.93 0.93
N TYR A 47 -0.21 1.89 0.30
CA TYR A 47 0.06 1.57 -1.11
C TYR A 47 -0.87 2.38 -2.02
N GLY A 48 -0.29 3.09 -2.99
CA GLY A 48 -1.00 3.94 -3.94
C GLY A 48 -0.99 3.44 -5.39
N GLY A 49 -0.60 2.18 -5.62
CA GLY A 49 -0.75 1.57 -6.94
C GLY A 49 -2.18 1.11 -7.23
N SER A 50 -2.36 0.29 -8.27
CA SER A 50 -3.69 -0.21 -8.65
C SER A 50 -4.23 -1.19 -7.60
N VAL A 51 -5.32 -0.80 -6.93
CA VAL A 51 -6.06 -1.60 -5.94
C VAL A 51 -7.50 -1.73 -6.41
N THR A 52 -8.04 -2.96 -6.36
CA THR A 52 -9.43 -3.30 -6.66
C THR A 52 -10.01 -4.16 -5.53
N GLY A 53 -11.32 -4.41 -5.55
CA GLY A 53 -11.94 -5.36 -4.60
C GLY A 53 -11.28 -6.73 -4.62
N GLY A 54 -10.86 -7.21 -5.81
CA GLY A 54 -10.21 -8.51 -5.96
C GLY A 54 -8.76 -8.59 -5.43
N THR A 55 -8.01 -7.49 -5.40
CA THR A 55 -6.58 -7.50 -5.00
C THR A 55 -6.35 -6.96 -3.60
N CYS A 56 -7.30 -6.21 -3.04
CA CYS A 56 -7.11 -5.49 -1.78
C CYS A 56 -6.74 -6.40 -0.59
N LYS A 57 -7.32 -7.60 -0.46
CA LYS A 57 -7.04 -8.50 0.66
C LYS A 57 -5.61 -9.04 0.65
N GLU A 58 -5.07 -9.38 -0.51
CA GLU A 58 -3.70 -9.89 -0.63
C GLU A 58 -2.67 -8.78 -0.40
N LEU A 59 -2.98 -7.55 -0.83
CA LEU A 59 -2.15 -6.38 -0.55
C LEU A 59 -2.21 -5.99 0.93
N ALA A 60 -3.38 -6.04 1.57
CA ALA A 60 -3.53 -5.71 2.99
C ALA A 60 -2.88 -6.75 3.91
N SER A 61 -2.72 -8.00 3.47
CA SER A 61 -2.05 -9.04 4.28
C SER A 61 -0.55 -8.80 4.43
N GLN A 62 0.05 -7.96 3.58
CA GLN A 62 1.47 -7.63 3.64
C GLN A 62 1.82 -6.90 4.95
N LYS A 63 2.93 -7.31 5.58
CA LYS A 63 3.33 -6.87 6.92
C LYS A 63 3.40 -5.34 7.06
N ASP A 64 3.92 -4.64 6.06
CA ASP A 64 4.23 -3.20 6.13
C ASP A 64 3.29 -2.33 5.29
N VAL A 65 2.24 -2.92 4.72
CA VAL A 65 1.15 -2.18 4.05
C VAL A 65 0.07 -1.83 5.07
N ASP A 66 -0.06 -0.54 5.37
CA ASP A 66 -0.98 -0.02 6.41
C ASP A 66 -2.32 0.46 5.83
N GLY A 67 -2.56 0.27 4.54
CA GLY A 67 -3.77 0.69 3.84
C GLY A 67 -3.49 1.17 2.42
N PHE A 68 -4.44 1.91 1.85
CA PHE A 68 -4.45 2.25 0.43
C PHE A 68 -4.70 3.74 0.17
N LEU A 69 -4.05 4.26 -0.88
CA LEU A 69 -4.45 5.48 -1.58
C LEU A 69 -5.11 5.05 -2.88
N VAL A 70 -6.45 5.10 -2.93
CA VAL A 70 -7.23 4.47 -4.01
C VAL A 70 -7.65 5.49 -5.05
N GLY A 71 -7.28 5.25 -6.32
CA GLY A 71 -7.70 6.05 -7.47
C GLY A 71 -9.11 5.67 -7.96
N GLY A 72 -9.25 5.28 -9.23
CA GLY A 72 -10.56 5.09 -9.87
C GLY A 72 -11.51 4.08 -9.20
N ALA A 73 -10.99 3.09 -8.48
CA ALA A 73 -11.83 2.15 -7.72
C ALA A 73 -12.57 2.83 -6.54
N SER A 74 -12.12 3.99 -6.07
CA SER A 74 -12.79 4.77 -5.02
C SER A 74 -14.14 5.35 -5.45
N LEU A 75 -14.39 5.46 -6.75
CA LEU A 75 -15.64 5.99 -7.32
C LEU A 75 -16.68 4.89 -7.60
N LYS A 76 -16.46 3.67 -7.11
CA LYS A 76 -17.28 2.49 -7.38
C LYS A 76 -17.71 1.81 -6.07
N PRO A 77 -18.79 1.00 -6.08
CA PRO A 77 -19.22 0.25 -4.89
C PRO A 77 -18.16 -0.66 -4.29
N GLU A 78 -17.22 -1.18 -5.11
CA GLU A 78 -16.10 -2.00 -4.65
C GLU A 78 -15.19 -1.29 -3.63
N PHE A 79 -15.26 0.05 -3.52
CA PHE A 79 -14.50 0.78 -2.52
C PHE A 79 -14.84 0.36 -1.08
N ILE A 80 -16.07 -0.08 -0.82
CA ILE A 80 -16.46 -0.63 0.49
C ILE A 80 -15.67 -1.90 0.80
N GLU A 81 -15.44 -2.77 -0.20
CA GLU A 81 -14.62 -3.96 -0.03
C GLU A 81 -13.16 -3.59 0.26
N ILE A 82 -12.62 -2.60 -0.45
CA ILE A 82 -11.25 -2.11 -0.26
C ILE A 82 -11.05 -1.53 1.15
N ILE A 83 -12.03 -0.79 1.69
CA ILE A 83 -11.99 -0.28 3.08
C ILE A 83 -12.01 -1.43 4.09
N ASN A 84 -12.78 -2.48 3.81
CA ASN A 84 -12.97 -3.63 4.70
C ASN A 84 -11.89 -4.70 4.56
N ALA A 85 -10.94 -4.55 3.64
CA ALA A 85 -9.84 -5.48 3.42
C ALA A 85 -8.80 -5.53 4.56
N LYS A 86 -9.10 -4.96 5.74
CA LYS A 86 -8.19 -4.87 6.89
C LYS A 86 -7.58 -6.24 7.22
N LYS A 87 -6.34 -6.20 7.74
CA LYS A 87 -5.74 -7.35 8.44
C LYS A 87 -6.65 -7.86 9.54
#